data_AF-A0AAJ1V3G7-F1
#
_entry.id   AF-A0AAJ1V3G7-F1
#
_cell.length_a   1.000
_cell.length_b   1.000
_cell.length_c   1.000
_cell.angle_alpha   90.00
_cell.angle_beta   90.00
_cell.angle_gamma   90.00
#
_symmetry.space_group_name_H-M   'P 1'
#
loop_
_entity.id
_entity.type
_entity.pdbx_description
1 polymer ?
#
loop_
_entity_poly.entity_id
_entity_poly.type
_entity_poly.pdbx_seq_one_letter_code
_entity_poly.pdbx_strand_id
1 'polypeptide(L)'
;MWSIIVNEWELFKFNIYNLLYNWRLDRQSYLFSILFTYIALIGLPGLIIEFYNIFDELLIFWFGWIHFAFFTIVIAIISFQRSIDFGKLWVYFLAWSFVFIFFFYNPINFTNSIFRVTRDLNYISIKSQINLWVPFLIFLLLGIFPSENKKSKYGLPNGIIKTNWGYINYPFLDNWNKFWSEFSLYKVGPIISESLSIRVFNISKRISRGELIYYYISYQIIILIFVLIHMILIEVLPDILIMDYLLNLLIYLVYIWISIYMIQVFSMRLHDSGSSALWLFGLLIPYINIYVAYLLLGKGSWHFVSDEIE
;
A
#
# COMPACT_ATOMS: atom_id res chain seq x y z
N MET A 1 -2.34 5.78 -29.92
CA MET A 1 -1.13 5.65 -29.09
C MET A 1 -1.45 5.33 -27.62
N TRP A 2 -2.51 4.55 -27.34
CA TRP A 2 -2.88 3.99 -26.03
C TRP A 2 -2.81 2.45 -26.04
N SER A 3 -2.26 1.88 -27.11
CA SER A 3 -2.32 0.45 -27.45
C SER A 3 -1.13 -0.37 -26.96
N ILE A 4 -0.14 0.26 -26.30
CA ILE A 4 1.13 -0.43 -26.00
C ILE A 4 0.99 -1.42 -24.84
N ILE A 5 -0.06 -1.33 -24.01
CA ILE A 5 -0.28 -2.34 -22.96
C ILE A 5 -1.75 -2.76 -22.89
N VAL A 6 -2.17 -3.55 -23.88
CA VAL A 6 -3.48 -4.24 -23.89
C VAL A 6 -3.40 -5.58 -23.13
N ASN A 7 -2.20 -6.16 -22.99
CA ASN A 7 -2.01 -7.47 -22.38
C ASN A 7 -1.53 -7.35 -20.92
N GLU A 8 -2.37 -7.79 -19.98
CA GLU A 8 -2.04 -7.86 -18.55
C GLU A 8 -0.79 -8.69 -18.26
N TRP A 9 -0.51 -9.70 -19.08
CA TRP A 9 0.71 -10.51 -18.95
C TRP A 9 1.98 -9.72 -19.33
N GLU A 10 1.90 -8.88 -20.35
CA GLU A 10 2.99 -7.97 -20.73
C GLU A 10 3.19 -6.90 -19.64
N LEU A 11 2.10 -6.36 -19.09
CA LEU A 11 2.14 -5.44 -17.95
C LEU A 11 2.76 -6.11 -16.72
N PHE A 12 2.43 -7.37 -16.44
CA PHE A 12 3.01 -8.13 -15.33
C PHE A 12 4.51 -8.36 -15.50
N LYS A 13 4.95 -8.83 -16.68
CA LYS A 13 6.39 -8.95 -17.00
C LYS A 13 7.09 -7.61 -16.86
N PHE A 14 6.46 -6.55 -17.36
CA PHE A 14 6.94 -5.19 -17.23
C PHE A 14 7.01 -4.72 -15.77
N ASN A 15 6.06 -5.11 -14.91
CA ASN A 15 6.07 -4.76 -13.49
C ASN A 15 7.14 -5.55 -12.72
N ILE A 16 7.38 -6.82 -13.06
CA ILE A 16 8.51 -7.60 -12.52
C ILE A 16 9.82 -6.96 -12.96
N TYR A 17 9.93 -6.62 -14.24
CA TYR A 17 11.10 -5.93 -14.77
C TYR A 17 11.28 -4.60 -14.05
N ASN A 18 10.26 -3.75 -13.96
CA ASN A 18 10.34 -2.51 -13.21
C ASN A 18 10.62 -2.74 -11.72
N LEU A 19 10.16 -3.81 -11.07
CA LEU A 19 10.60 -4.10 -9.70
C LEU A 19 12.12 -4.30 -9.60
N LEU A 20 12.71 -4.95 -10.60
CA LEU A 20 14.15 -5.14 -10.72
C LEU A 20 14.89 -3.86 -11.15
N TYR A 21 14.20 -2.94 -11.85
CA TYR A 21 14.79 -1.73 -12.45
C TYR A 21 14.23 -0.39 -11.95
N ASN A 22 13.42 -0.38 -10.89
CA ASN A 22 12.88 0.83 -10.28
C ASN A 22 13.95 1.38 -9.32
N TRP A 23 14.94 2.03 -9.90
CA TRP A 23 16.15 2.44 -9.19
C TRP A 23 16.03 3.84 -8.58
N ARG A 24 14.99 4.62 -8.90
CA ARG A 24 14.84 6.00 -8.41
C ARG A 24 13.51 6.19 -7.72
N LEU A 25 13.56 6.84 -6.56
CA LEU A 25 12.38 7.19 -5.78
C LEU A 25 12.46 8.66 -5.39
N ASP A 26 11.46 9.46 -5.78
CA ASP A 26 11.42 10.88 -5.46
C ASP A 26 11.26 11.10 -3.95
N ARG A 27 11.46 12.35 -3.54
CA ARG A 27 11.48 12.77 -2.14
C ARG A 27 10.19 12.42 -1.38
N GLN A 28 9.03 12.68 -1.98
CA GLN A 28 7.75 12.53 -1.30
C GLN A 28 7.37 11.07 -1.22
N SER A 29 7.47 10.36 -2.34
CA SER A 29 7.25 8.92 -2.37
C SER A 29 8.16 8.19 -1.37
N TYR A 30 9.42 8.61 -1.23
CA TYR A 30 10.34 8.10 -0.22
C TYR A 30 9.86 8.33 1.22
N LEU A 31 9.52 9.58 1.57
CA LEU A 31 9.09 9.94 2.93
C LEU A 31 7.84 9.16 3.35
N PHE A 32 6.85 9.09 2.46
CA PHE A 32 5.66 8.27 2.71
C PHE A 32 6.02 6.79 2.83
N SER A 33 6.83 6.25 1.93
CA SER A 33 7.23 4.83 1.96
C SER A 33 7.91 4.47 3.28
N ILE A 34 8.88 5.27 3.74
CA ILE A 34 9.58 5.04 5.02
C ILE A 34 8.62 5.13 6.21
N LEU A 35 7.75 6.14 6.24
CA LEU A 35 6.78 6.31 7.33
C LEU A 35 5.79 5.14 7.40
N PHE A 36 5.21 4.71 6.28
CA PHE A 36 4.32 3.56 6.23
C PHE A 36 5.03 2.26 6.60
N THR A 37 6.27 2.07 6.13
CA THR A 37 7.12 0.92 6.47
C THR A 37 7.38 0.85 7.98
N TYR A 38 7.56 2.00 8.63
CA TYR A 38 7.74 2.07 10.08
C TYR A 38 6.47 1.78 10.87
N ILE A 39 5.34 2.35 10.46
CA ILE A 39 4.02 2.05 11.04
C ILE A 39 3.74 0.54 10.88
N ALA A 40 4.08 -0.05 9.73
CA ALA A 40 3.98 -1.48 9.51
C ALA A 40 4.83 -2.29 10.47
N LEU A 41 6.09 -1.88 10.62
CA LEU A 41 7.06 -2.58 11.44
C LEU A 41 6.62 -2.68 12.92
N ILE A 42 5.91 -1.67 13.44
CA ILE A 42 5.52 -1.60 14.86
C ILE A 42 4.05 -1.96 15.09
N GLY A 43 3.14 -1.47 14.25
CA GLY A 43 1.70 -1.58 14.46
C GLY A 43 1.07 -2.88 13.95
N LEU A 44 1.57 -3.42 12.83
CA LEU A 44 0.99 -4.62 12.21
C LEU A 44 1.08 -5.90 13.07
N PRO A 45 2.19 -6.17 13.77
CA PRO A 45 2.29 -7.29 14.72
C PRO A 45 1.18 -7.27 15.76
N GLY A 46 0.84 -6.07 16.24
CA GLY A 46 -0.27 -5.80 17.14
C GLY A 46 -1.57 -6.42 16.66
N LEU A 47 -1.99 -5.97 15.48
CA LEU A 47 -3.25 -6.37 14.85
C LEU A 47 -3.29 -7.87 14.54
N ILE A 48 -2.20 -8.46 14.05
CA ILE A 48 -2.17 -9.89 13.68
C ILE A 48 -2.30 -10.77 14.92
N ILE A 49 -1.53 -10.48 15.98
CA ILE A 49 -1.52 -11.31 17.18
C ILE A 49 -2.84 -11.14 17.97
N GLU A 50 -3.44 -9.95 17.98
CA GLU A 50 -4.76 -9.72 18.56
C GLU A 50 -5.85 -10.50 17.82
N PHE A 51 -5.80 -10.52 16.48
CA PHE A 51 -6.82 -11.18 15.66
C PHE A 51 -6.71 -12.72 15.70
N TYR A 52 -5.49 -13.23 15.78
CA TYR A 52 -5.20 -14.66 15.83
C TYR A 52 -4.67 -15.04 17.21
N ASN A 53 -5.57 -15.33 18.16
CA ASN A 53 -5.19 -15.78 19.52
C ASN A 53 -4.58 -17.20 19.57
N ILE A 54 -3.96 -17.64 18.48
CA ILE A 54 -3.35 -18.97 18.27
C ILE A 54 -1.82 -18.91 18.43
N PHE A 55 -1.23 -17.70 18.38
CA PHE A 55 0.23 -17.52 18.45
C PHE A 55 0.77 -17.85 19.86
N ASP A 56 1.43 -18.99 20.04
CA ASP A 56 2.21 -19.27 21.26
C ASP A 56 3.52 -18.45 21.30
N GLU A 57 4.28 -18.54 22.40
CA GLU A 57 5.51 -17.76 22.56
C GLU A 57 6.57 -18.08 21.48
N LEU A 58 6.64 -19.34 21.04
CA LEU A 58 7.58 -19.78 20.01
C LEU A 58 7.21 -19.18 18.64
N LEU A 59 5.93 -19.19 18.28
CA LEU A 59 5.45 -18.58 17.05
C LEU A 59 5.62 -17.05 17.09
N ILE A 60 5.37 -16.40 18.24
CA ILE A 60 5.62 -14.95 18.42
C ILE A 60 7.11 -14.64 18.20
N PHE A 61 8.00 -15.47 18.73
CA PHE A 61 9.44 -15.32 18.55
C PHE A 61 9.83 -15.34 17.07
N TRP A 62 9.47 -16.40 16.34
CA TRP A 62 9.81 -16.53 14.93
C TRP A 62 9.13 -15.48 14.06
N PHE A 63 7.85 -15.23 14.30
CA PHE A 63 7.10 -14.17 13.63
C PHE A 63 7.79 -12.81 13.79
N GLY A 64 8.20 -12.46 15.01
CA GLY A 64 8.87 -11.21 15.30
C GLY A 64 10.16 -11.04 14.50
N TRP A 65 11.02 -12.05 14.50
CA TRP A 65 12.30 -12.01 13.79
C TRP A 65 12.14 -11.98 12.26
N ILE A 66 11.25 -12.78 11.70
CA ILE A 66 10.94 -12.77 10.26
C ILE A 66 10.37 -11.40 9.86
N HIS A 67 9.47 -10.84 10.66
CA HIS A 67 8.90 -9.53 10.45
C HIS A 67 9.95 -8.43 10.45
N PHE A 68 10.82 -8.43 11.46
CA PHE A 68 11.91 -7.47 11.56
C PHE A 68 12.88 -7.57 10.36
N ALA A 69 13.27 -8.79 9.96
CA ALA A 69 14.16 -9.01 8.82
C ALA A 69 13.53 -8.52 7.50
N PHE A 70 12.26 -8.87 7.26
CA PHE A 70 11.53 -8.43 6.07
C PHE A 70 11.50 -6.90 5.94
N PHE A 71 11.10 -6.20 7.00
CA PHE A 71 11.02 -4.74 6.98
C PHE A 71 12.39 -4.06 6.93
N THR A 72 13.44 -4.70 7.45
CA THR A 72 14.82 -4.22 7.28
C THR A 72 15.25 -4.27 5.81
N ILE A 73 14.90 -5.34 5.08
CA ILE A 73 15.15 -5.45 3.63
C ILE A 73 14.37 -4.38 2.87
N VAL A 74 13.10 -4.17 3.22
CA VAL A 74 12.26 -3.13 2.59
C VAL A 74 12.88 -1.74 2.78
N ILE A 75 13.32 -1.39 4.00
CA ILE A 75 14.01 -0.12 4.27
C ILE A 75 15.31 -0.01 3.46
N ALA A 76 16.08 -1.09 3.33
CA ALA A 76 17.30 -1.11 2.53
C ALA A 76 17.02 -0.79 1.06
N ILE A 77 16.00 -1.42 0.46
CA ILE A 77 15.62 -1.16 -0.92
C ILE A 77 15.16 0.30 -1.10
N ILE A 78 14.26 0.79 -0.24
CA ILE A 78 13.70 2.15 -0.35
C ILE A 78 14.78 3.22 -0.17
N SER A 79 15.68 3.05 0.82
CA SER A 79 16.80 3.97 1.06
C SER A 79 17.85 3.94 -0.05
N PHE A 80 18.07 2.78 -0.66
CA PHE A 80 18.95 2.64 -1.81
C PHE A 80 18.40 3.39 -3.03
N GLN A 81 17.10 3.21 -3.35
CA GLN A 81 16.42 3.92 -4.45
C GLN A 81 16.49 5.44 -4.29
N ARG A 82 16.26 5.94 -3.07
CA ARG A 82 16.39 7.38 -2.77
C ARG A 82 17.81 7.88 -3.00
N SER A 83 18.80 7.07 -2.62
CA SER A 83 20.23 7.44 -2.75
C SER A 83 20.72 7.49 -4.19
N ILE A 84 20.14 6.67 -5.07
CA ILE A 84 20.34 6.77 -6.52
C ILE A 84 19.68 8.03 -7.11
N ASP A 85 18.53 8.44 -6.57
CA ASP A 85 17.79 9.61 -7.07
C ASP A 85 18.50 10.94 -6.74
N PHE A 86 19.07 11.10 -5.54
CA PHE A 86 19.94 12.26 -5.23
C PHE A 86 21.40 12.09 -5.65
N GLY A 87 21.76 10.96 -6.27
CA GLY A 87 23.05 10.75 -6.93
C GLY A 87 24.26 10.54 -6.01
N LYS A 88 24.07 10.41 -4.69
CA LYS A 88 25.17 10.25 -3.73
C LYS A 88 25.06 8.93 -2.98
N LEU A 89 25.43 7.84 -3.64
CA LEU A 89 25.34 6.48 -3.08
C LEU A 89 26.12 6.30 -1.76
N TRP A 90 27.20 7.05 -1.54
CA TRP A 90 27.94 7.00 -0.28
C TRP A 90 27.09 7.37 0.95
N VAL A 91 26.04 8.18 0.78
CA VAL A 91 25.12 8.56 1.88
C VAL A 91 24.27 7.35 2.33
N TYR A 92 23.94 6.42 1.42
CA TYR A 92 23.30 5.16 1.77
C TYR A 92 24.17 4.36 2.73
N PHE A 93 25.44 4.15 2.38
CA PHE A 93 26.38 3.39 3.20
C PHE A 93 26.65 4.10 4.54
N LEU A 94 26.71 5.43 4.55
CA LEU A 94 26.82 6.22 5.77
C LEU A 94 25.61 6.01 6.70
N ALA A 95 24.38 6.07 6.16
CA ALA A 95 23.16 5.84 6.93
C ALA A 95 23.15 4.43 7.56
N TRP A 96 23.46 3.39 6.78
CA TRP A 96 23.55 2.02 7.29
C TRP A 96 24.68 1.86 8.32
N SER A 97 25.82 2.53 8.13
CA SER A 97 26.92 2.51 9.11
C SER A 97 26.47 3.09 10.45
N PHE A 98 25.71 4.19 10.47
CA PHE A 98 25.12 4.71 11.71
C PHE A 98 24.15 3.74 12.37
N VAL A 99 23.34 3.02 11.59
CA VAL A 99 22.44 1.98 12.12
C VAL A 99 23.23 0.81 12.73
N PHE A 100 24.30 0.37 12.08
CA PHE A 100 25.18 -0.66 12.64
C PHE A 100 25.86 -0.20 13.93
N ILE A 101 26.40 1.02 13.97
CA ILE A 101 26.99 1.60 15.17
C ILE A 101 25.95 1.71 16.29
N PHE A 102 24.71 2.10 15.98
CA PHE A 102 23.63 2.18 16.96
C PHE A 102 23.37 0.82 17.63
N PHE A 103 23.27 -0.26 16.84
CA PHE A 103 23.07 -1.61 17.37
C PHE A 103 24.32 -2.21 18.00
N PHE A 104 25.52 -1.72 17.68
CA PHE A 104 26.74 -2.07 18.39
C PHE A 104 26.71 -1.57 19.84
N TYR A 105 26.24 -0.34 20.07
CA TYR A 105 26.10 0.24 21.41
C TYR A 105 24.79 -0.14 22.12
N ASN A 106 23.78 -0.59 21.37
CA ASN A 106 22.50 -1.06 21.89
C ASN A 106 22.24 -2.49 21.39
N PRO A 107 22.99 -3.49 21.91
CA PRO A 107 22.94 -4.84 21.40
C PRO A 107 21.55 -5.45 21.56
N ILE A 108 21.08 -6.08 20.48
CA ILE A 108 19.81 -6.79 20.47
C ILE A 108 20.00 -8.13 21.20
N ASN A 109 19.11 -8.44 22.15
CA ASN A 109 19.10 -9.75 22.77
C ASN A 109 18.40 -10.77 21.86
N PHE A 110 19.19 -11.62 21.20
CA PHE A 110 18.68 -12.65 20.28
C PHE A 110 17.90 -13.79 20.94
N THR A 111 17.97 -13.93 22.27
CA THR A 111 17.17 -14.95 22.98
C THR A 111 15.70 -14.55 23.12
N ASN A 112 15.41 -13.25 22.99
CA ASN A 112 14.05 -12.75 23.14
C ASN A 112 13.38 -12.54 21.79
N SER A 113 12.05 -12.58 21.80
CA SER A 113 11.26 -12.14 20.66
C SER A 113 11.39 -10.63 20.46
N ILE A 114 11.30 -10.18 19.21
CA ILE A 114 11.23 -8.74 18.87
C ILE A 114 10.05 -8.07 19.57
N PHE A 115 8.94 -8.80 19.73
CA PHE A 115 7.71 -8.31 20.34
C PHE A 115 7.42 -9.03 21.64
N ARG A 116 7.19 -8.27 22.71
CA ARG A 116 6.62 -8.79 23.95
C ARG A 116 5.10 -8.70 23.87
N VAL A 117 4.43 -9.83 24.07
CA VAL A 117 2.97 -9.90 24.17
C VAL A 117 2.62 -10.11 25.64
N THR A 118 1.79 -9.24 26.21
CA THR A 118 1.22 -9.42 27.55
C THR A 118 -0.27 -9.67 27.38
N ARG A 119 -0.74 -10.82 27.88
CA ARG A 119 -2.14 -11.22 27.81
C ARG A 119 -2.74 -11.09 29.19
N ASP A 120 -3.71 -10.21 29.33
CA ASP A 120 -4.60 -10.14 30.47
C ASP A 120 -6.03 -10.54 30.05
N LEU A 121 -6.90 -10.80 31.03
CA LEU A 121 -8.27 -11.26 30.79
C LEU A 121 -9.08 -10.35 29.86
N ASN A 122 -8.77 -9.06 29.81
CA ASN A 122 -9.54 -8.04 29.07
C ASN A 122 -8.77 -7.36 27.93
N TYR A 123 -7.45 -7.59 27.81
CA TYR A 123 -6.66 -6.94 26.77
C TYR A 123 -5.39 -7.72 26.43
N ILE A 124 -4.98 -7.61 25.18
CA ILE A 124 -3.67 -8.06 24.70
C ILE A 124 -2.87 -6.78 24.46
N SER A 125 -1.66 -6.69 25.01
CA SER A 125 -0.76 -5.56 24.76
C SER A 125 0.55 -6.04 24.14
N ILE A 126 1.02 -5.30 23.14
CA ILE A 126 2.18 -5.67 22.34
C ILE A 126 3.19 -4.54 22.36
N LYS A 127 4.41 -4.86 22.75
CA LYS A 127 5.51 -3.87 22.86
C LYS A 127 6.74 -4.37 22.11
N SER A 128 7.29 -3.53 21.23
CA SER A 128 8.62 -3.78 20.66
C SER A 128 9.66 -3.78 21.77
N GLN A 129 10.47 -4.84 21.84
CA GLN A 129 11.62 -4.93 22.73
C GLN A 129 12.85 -4.21 22.15
N ILE A 130 12.83 -3.87 20.86
CA ILE A 130 13.92 -3.13 20.19
C ILE A 130 13.54 -1.66 20.05
N ASN A 131 14.50 -0.78 20.36
CA ASN A 131 14.37 0.64 20.09
C ASN A 131 14.68 0.94 18.62
N LEU A 132 13.63 1.11 17.82
CA LEU A 132 13.71 1.33 16.38
C LEU A 132 13.60 2.81 15.98
N TRP A 133 13.28 3.70 16.93
CA TRP A 133 13.07 5.12 16.65
C TRP A 133 14.31 5.82 16.12
N VAL A 134 15.50 5.49 16.65
CA VAL A 134 16.76 6.11 16.23
C VAL A 134 17.18 5.64 14.82
N PRO A 135 17.24 4.33 14.51
CA PRO A 135 17.44 3.84 13.14
C PRO A 135 16.44 4.44 12.15
N PHE A 136 15.17 4.53 12.52
CA PHE A 136 14.13 5.11 11.68
C PHE A 136 14.40 6.59 11.34
N LEU A 137 14.80 7.39 12.34
CA LEU A 137 15.08 8.81 12.14
C LEU A 137 16.25 9.03 11.16
N ILE A 138 17.28 8.18 11.21
CA ILE A 138 18.40 8.21 10.26
C ILE A 138 17.90 8.06 8.81
N PHE A 139 17.02 7.09 8.57
CA PHE A 139 16.44 6.92 7.23
C PHE A 139 15.53 8.09 6.85
N LEU A 140 14.73 8.61 7.77
CA LEU A 140 13.87 9.77 7.49
C LEU A 140 14.67 10.99 6.99
N LEU A 141 15.89 11.21 7.52
CA LEU A 141 16.80 12.28 7.09
C LEU A 141 17.23 12.17 5.62
N LEU A 142 17.24 10.97 5.02
CA LEU A 142 17.54 10.80 3.59
C LEU A 142 16.50 11.50 2.69
N GLY A 143 15.28 11.71 3.21
CA GLY A 143 14.23 12.45 2.54
C GLY A 143 14.45 13.97 2.51
N ILE A 144 15.51 14.49 3.13
CA ILE A 144 15.84 15.93 3.08
C ILE A 144 16.63 16.25 1.81
N PHE A 145 17.44 15.32 1.31
CA PHE A 145 18.31 15.57 0.16
C PHE A 145 17.50 15.82 -1.12
N PRO A 146 17.79 16.90 -1.87
CA PRO A 146 17.17 17.15 -3.16
C PRO A 146 17.65 16.13 -4.20
N SER A 147 16.79 15.83 -5.18
CA SER A 147 17.13 14.95 -6.30
C SER A 147 18.25 15.56 -7.15
N GLU A 148 19.12 14.74 -7.73
CA GLU A 148 20.20 15.23 -8.59
C GLU A 148 19.62 15.61 -9.95
N ASN A 149 19.91 16.81 -10.45
CA ASN A 149 19.41 17.31 -11.75
C ASN A 149 20.03 16.62 -12.99
N LYS A 150 20.83 15.55 -12.80
CA LYS A 150 21.54 14.87 -13.89
C LYS A 150 20.83 13.58 -14.33
N LYS A 151 20.88 13.36 -15.64
CA LYS A 151 20.46 12.11 -16.30
C LYS A 151 21.43 11.00 -15.89
N SER A 152 20.89 9.83 -15.57
CA SER A 152 21.66 8.64 -15.20
C SER A 152 21.21 7.44 -16.03
N LYS A 153 21.98 6.34 -15.98
CA LYS A 153 21.55 5.07 -16.60
C LYS A 153 20.22 4.54 -16.05
N TYR A 154 19.80 5.03 -14.89
CA TYR A 154 18.61 4.63 -14.17
C TYR A 154 17.39 5.52 -14.44
N GLY A 155 17.56 6.69 -15.04
CA GLY A 155 16.48 7.65 -15.19
C GLY A 155 16.89 9.11 -15.13
N LEU A 156 15.87 9.96 -15.07
CA LEU A 156 15.96 11.41 -14.93
C LEU A 156 15.71 11.81 -13.46
N PRO A 157 15.97 13.07 -13.09
CA PRO A 157 15.76 13.56 -11.73
C PRO A 157 14.30 13.39 -11.26
N ASN A 158 14.07 13.46 -9.94
CA ASN A 158 12.74 13.45 -9.33
C ASN A 158 11.94 12.16 -9.55
N GLY A 159 12.60 11.00 -9.41
CA GLY A 159 11.90 9.71 -9.48
C GLY A 159 11.46 9.30 -10.88
N ILE A 160 11.94 9.98 -11.93
CA ILE A 160 11.66 9.60 -13.32
C ILE A 160 12.56 8.41 -13.68
N ILE A 161 11.93 7.28 -14.00
CA ILE A 161 12.60 6.01 -14.25
C ILE A 161 12.81 5.82 -15.75
N LYS A 162 14.01 5.36 -16.13
CA LYS A 162 14.27 4.91 -17.51
C LYS A 162 13.81 3.47 -17.68
N THR A 163 12.99 3.22 -18.68
CA THR A 163 12.55 1.89 -19.10
C THR A 163 13.04 1.59 -20.52
N ASN A 164 12.85 0.36 -20.99
CA ASN A 164 13.16 0.00 -22.38
C ASN A 164 12.32 0.76 -23.40
N TRP A 165 11.20 1.35 -22.97
CA TRP A 165 10.24 2.05 -23.82
C TRP A 165 10.24 3.56 -23.57
N GLY A 166 11.25 4.14 -22.91
CA GLY A 166 11.35 5.57 -22.62
C GLY A 166 11.24 5.90 -21.12
N TYR A 167 10.86 7.13 -20.78
CA TYR A 167 10.86 7.62 -19.39
C TYR A 167 9.48 7.64 -18.76
N ILE A 168 9.37 7.09 -17.55
CA ILE A 168 8.12 7.04 -16.77
C ILE A 168 8.27 7.84 -15.49
N ASN A 169 7.26 8.63 -15.18
CA ASN A 169 7.15 9.37 -13.92
C ASN A 169 5.91 8.93 -13.13
N TYR A 170 5.99 9.04 -11.81
CA TYR A 170 4.91 8.83 -10.86
C TYR A 170 4.72 10.08 -9.99
N PRO A 171 4.29 11.23 -10.57
CA PRO A 171 4.23 12.48 -9.83
C PRO A 171 3.22 12.37 -8.68
N PHE A 172 3.73 12.54 -7.45
CA PHE A 172 2.93 12.43 -6.25
C PHE A 172 2.01 13.65 -6.05
N LEU A 173 2.55 14.87 -6.06
CA LEU A 173 1.81 16.10 -5.75
C LEU A 173 0.88 16.57 -6.87
N ASP A 174 1.33 16.50 -8.12
CA ASP A 174 0.58 17.08 -9.25
C ASP A 174 -0.80 16.42 -9.38
N ASN A 175 -0.85 15.10 -9.20
CA ASN A 175 -2.09 14.34 -9.19
C ASN A 175 -2.98 14.65 -7.97
N TRP A 176 -2.39 14.97 -6.80
CA TRP A 176 -3.15 15.35 -5.61
C TRP A 176 -3.80 16.72 -5.77
N ASN A 177 -3.02 17.70 -6.22
CA ASN A 177 -3.50 19.07 -6.40
C ASN A 177 -4.58 19.14 -7.48
N LYS A 178 -4.38 18.41 -8.58
CA LYS A 178 -5.39 18.29 -9.65
C LYS A 178 -6.70 17.69 -9.14
N PHE A 179 -6.63 16.65 -8.30
CA PHE A 179 -7.82 16.06 -7.69
C PHE A 179 -8.60 17.08 -6.86
N TRP A 180 -7.93 17.82 -5.98
CA TRP A 180 -8.60 18.82 -5.12
C TRP A 180 -9.17 19.99 -5.94
N SER A 181 -8.50 20.44 -6.99
CA SER A 181 -9.03 21.49 -7.86
C SER A 181 -10.27 21.06 -8.64
N GLU A 182 -10.38 19.77 -8.96
CA GLU A 182 -11.49 19.21 -9.74
C GLU A 182 -12.50 18.43 -8.86
N PHE A 183 -12.47 18.65 -7.54
CA PHE A 183 -13.30 17.91 -6.61
C PHE A 183 -14.79 18.22 -6.82
N SER A 184 -15.61 17.20 -7.03
CA SER A 184 -17.04 17.37 -7.24
C SER A 184 -17.83 16.11 -6.90
N LEU A 185 -18.82 16.24 -6.01
CA LEU A 185 -19.70 15.14 -5.62
C LEU A 185 -20.56 14.61 -6.79
N TYR A 186 -20.76 15.38 -7.85
CA TYR A 186 -21.46 14.92 -9.04
C TYR A 186 -20.79 13.71 -9.70
N LYS A 187 -19.48 13.50 -9.48
CA LYS A 187 -18.73 12.33 -9.97
C LYS A 187 -19.10 11.03 -9.25
N VAL A 188 -19.73 11.09 -8.06
CA VAL A 188 -20.09 9.94 -7.23
C VAL A 188 -21.30 9.17 -7.78
N GLY A 189 -22.32 9.88 -8.26
CA GLY A 189 -23.57 9.28 -8.75
C GLY A 189 -23.37 8.27 -9.89
N PRO A 190 -22.61 8.62 -10.96
CA PRO A 190 -22.27 7.69 -12.02
C PRO A 190 -21.55 6.43 -11.53
N ILE A 191 -20.65 6.55 -10.54
CA ILE A 191 -19.91 5.42 -9.97
C ILE A 191 -20.84 4.49 -9.20
N ILE A 192 -21.81 5.02 -8.44
CA ILE A 192 -22.84 4.20 -7.77
C ILE A 192 -23.64 3.42 -8.80
N SER A 193 -24.11 4.10 -9.86
CA SER A 193 -24.84 3.44 -10.95
C SER A 193 -24.03 2.35 -11.65
N GLU A 194 -22.75 2.61 -11.94
CA GLU A 194 -21.83 1.64 -12.54
C GLU A 194 -21.61 0.43 -11.61
N SER A 195 -21.45 0.66 -10.29
CA SER A 195 -21.23 -0.40 -9.31
C SER A 195 -22.40 -1.37 -9.17
N LEU A 196 -23.64 -0.87 -9.28
CA LEU A 196 -24.86 -1.68 -9.19
C LEU A 196 -25.17 -2.42 -10.51
N SER A 197 -24.44 -2.12 -11.59
CA SER A 197 -24.61 -2.77 -12.88
C SER A 197 -23.79 -4.08 -12.97
N ILE A 198 -24.19 -5.02 -13.83
CA ILE A 198 -23.46 -6.28 -14.07
C ILE A 198 -22.01 -6.05 -14.59
N ARG A 199 -21.64 -4.81 -14.94
CA ARG A 199 -20.28 -4.44 -15.38
C ARG A 199 -19.23 -4.38 -14.25
N VAL A 200 -19.54 -4.87 -13.04
CA VAL A 200 -18.62 -5.00 -11.88
C VAL A 200 -17.32 -5.74 -12.21
N PHE A 201 -17.20 -6.42 -13.36
CA PHE A 201 -15.98 -7.13 -13.75
C PHE A 201 -15.12 -6.39 -14.78
N ASN A 202 -15.30 -5.08 -14.95
CA ASN A 202 -14.40 -4.31 -15.81
C ASN A 202 -13.09 -3.93 -15.09
N ILE A 203 -12.16 -4.87 -15.00
CA ILE A 203 -10.82 -4.68 -14.37
C ILE A 203 -9.87 -3.93 -15.32
N SER A 204 -10.21 -3.81 -16.61
CA SER A 204 -9.38 -3.11 -17.61
C SER A 204 -9.37 -1.58 -17.42
N LYS A 205 -10.37 -1.04 -16.70
CA LYS A 205 -10.43 0.38 -16.36
C LYS A 205 -9.31 0.72 -15.38
N ARG A 206 -8.76 1.92 -15.54
CA ARG A 206 -7.70 2.45 -14.68
C ARG A 206 -8.28 3.59 -13.86
N ILE A 207 -7.95 3.64 -12.57
CA ILE A 207 -8.39 4.72 -11.69
C ILE A 207 -7.19 5.37 -11.01
N SER A 208 -7.17 6.70 -11.06
CA SER A 208 -6.21 7.50 -10.31
C SER A 208 -6.46 7.43 -8.81
N ARG A 209 -5.49 7.87 -8.02
CA ARG A 209 -5.66 7.99 -6.56
C ARG A 209 -6.81 8.92 -6.16
N GLY A 210 -7.00 10.01 -6.90
CA GLY A 210 -8.14 10.90 -6.67
C GLY A 210 -9.47 10.19 -6.93
N GLU A 211 -9.54 9.42 -8.00
CA GLU A 211 -10.73 8.63 -8.30
C GLU A 211 -11.01 7.56 -7.24
N LEU A 212 -9.98 6.92 -6.68
CA LEU A 212 -10.14 5.98 -5.57
C LEU A 212 -10.95 6.58 -4.40
N ILE A 213 -10.82 7.89 -4.13
CA ILE A 213 -11.60 8.58 -3.10
C ILE A 213 -13.08 8.65 -3.48
N TYR A 214 -13.42 8.94 -4.75
CA TYR A 214 -14.81 8.90 -5.20
C TYR A 214 -15.40 7.50 -5.09
N TYR A 215 -14.65 6.46 -5.49
CA TYR A 215 -15.07 5.08 -5.34
C TYR A 215 -15.32 4.72 -3.86
N TYR A 216 -14.46 5.18 -2.95
CA TYR A 216 -14.66 5.01 -1.51
C TYR A 216 -15.92 5.75 -0.99
N ILE A 217 -16.13 7.01 -1.41
CA ILE A 217 -17.33 7.79 -1.03
C ILE A 217 -18.60 7.10 -1.56
N SER A 218 -18.61 6.68 -2.83
CA SER A 218 -19.71 5.94 -3.45
C SER A 218 -20.03 4.68 -2.64
N TYR A 219 -18.99 3.93 -2.25
CA TYR A 219 -19.11 2.74 -1.42
C TYR A 219 -19.74 3.04 -0.04
N GLN A 220 -19.28 4.08 0.66
CA GLN A 220 -19.83 4.45 1.96
C GLN A 220 -21.33 4.80 1.87
N ILE A 221 -21.73 5.48 0.79
CA ILE A 221 -23.14 5.81 0.54
C ILE A 221 -23.97 4.54 0.31
N ILE A 222 -23.46 3.58 -0.46
CA ILE A 222 -24.16 2.31 -0.73
C ILE A 222 -24.35 1.50 0.54
N ILE A 223 -23.30 1.38 1.38
CA ILE A 223 -23.44 0.71 2.68
C ILE A 223 -24.48 1.41 3.53
N LEU A 224 -24.40 2.74 3.64
CA LEU A 224 -25.34 3.49 4.46
C LEU A 224 -26.78 3.23 4.04
N ILE A 225 -27.05 3.27 2.73
CA ILE A 225 -28.38 2.93 2.17
C ILE A 225 -28.78 1.51 2.54
N PHE A 226 -27.87 0.54 2.42
CA PHE A 226 -28.17 -0.85 2.74
C PHE A 226 -28.45 -1.07 4.24
N VAL A 227 -27.67 -0.45 5.12
CA VAL A 227 -27.89 -0.49 6.58
C VAL A 227 -29.25 0.12 6.93
N LEU A 228 -29.61 1.25 6.32
CA LEU A 228 -30.91 1.88 6.53
C LEU A 228 -32.06 0.97 6.06
N ILE A 229 -31.94 0.36 4.87
CA ILE A 229 -32.92 -0.60 4.36
C ILE A 229 -33.04 -1.79 5.32
N HIS A 230 -31.92 -2.32 5.79
CA HIS A 230 -31.89 -3.43 6.72
C HIS A 230 -32.60 -3.09 8.04
N MET A 231 -32.35 -1.92 8.63
CA MET A 231 -33.05 -1.47 9.83
C MET A 231 -34.55 -1.38 9.63
N ILE A 232 -35.00 -0.78 8.52
CA ILE A 232 -36.43 -0.69 8.18
C ILE A 232 -37.04 -2.09 8.01
N LEU A 233 -36.32 -3.01 7.36
CA LEU A 233 -36.81 -4.38 7.16
C LEU A 233 -36.99 -5.13 8.49
N ILE A 234 -36.07 -4.97 9.44
CA ILE A 234 -36.22 -5.57 10.79
C ILE A 234 -37.50 -5.07 11.46
N GLU A 235 -37.79 -3.77 11.37
CA GLU A 235 -38.95 -3.18 12.03
C GLU A 235 -40.29 -3.58 11.38
N VAL A 236 -40.28 -3.84 10.07
CA VAL A 236 -41.51 -4.14 9.30
C VAL A 236 -41.79 -5.64 9.20
N LEU A 237 -40.76 -6.49 9.21
CA LEU A 237 -40.92 -7.93 9.02
C LEU A 237 -41.50 -8.60 10.27
N PRO A 238 -42.40 -9.60 10.09
CA PRO A 238 -42.91 -10.37 11.22
C PRO A 238 -41.79 -11.19 11.85
N ASP A 239 -41.82 -11.27 13.19
CA ASP A 239 -40.80 -11.88 14.02
C ASP A 239 -40.86 -13.42 13.93
N ILE A 240 -40.44 -13.95 12.78
CA ILE A 240 -40.47 -15.37 12.40
C ILE A 240 -39.05 -15.81 12.07
N LEU A 241 -38.63 -16.94 12.63
CA LEU A 241 -37.28 -17.51 12.47
C LEU A 241 -36.78 -17.55 11.01
N ILE A 242 -37.66 -17.90 10.06
CA ILE A 242 -37.33 -17.96 8.62
C ILE A 242 -37.00 -16.57 8.05
N MET A 243 -37.72 -15.52 8.48
CA MET A 243 -37.47 -14.15 8.02
C MET A 243 -36.13 -13.63 8.53
N ASP A 244 -35.76 -13.97 9.77
CA ASP A 244 -34.45 -13.63 10.33
C ASP A 244 -33.31 -14.32 9.54
N TYR A 245 -33.44 -15.61 9.20
CA TYR A 245 -32.46 -16.29 8.35
C TYR A 245 -32.34 -15.67 6.95
N LEU A 246 -33.46 -15.31 6.32
CA LEU A 246 -33.45 -14.67 4.99
C LEU A 246 -32.80 -13.29 5.03
N LEU A 247 -33.05 -12.51 6.08
CA LEU A 247 -32.46 -11.20 6.26
C LEU A 247 -30.95 -11.29 6.51
N ASN A 248 -30.51 -12.24 7.33
CA ASN A 248 -29.09 -12.53 7.53
C ASN A 248 -28.41 -12.98 6.23
N LEU A 249 -29.06 -13.83 5.43
CA LEU A 249 -28.54 -14.21 4.11
C LEU A 249 -28.35 -13.00 3.18
N LEU A 250 -29.31 -12.07 3.16
CA LEU A 250 -29.22 -10.84 2.37
C LEU A 250 -28.01 -10.00 2.79
N ILE A 251 -27.75 -9.88 4.10
CA ILE A 251 -26.57 -9.18 4.63
C ILE A 251 -25.29 -9.84 4.14
N TYR A 252 -25.18 -11.17 4.22
CA TYR A 252 -23.99 -11.88 3.73
C TYR A 252 -23.77 -11.68 2.23
N LEU A 253 -24.83 -11.71 1.42
CA LEU A 253 -24.74 -11.45 -0.02
C LEU A 253 -24.22 -10.05 -0.32
N VAL A 254 -24.64 -9.04 0.45
CA VAL A 254 -24.13 -7.68 0.31
C VAL A 254 -22.67 -7.56 0.75
N TYR A 255 -22.26 -8.22 1.83
CA TYR A 255 -20.85 -8.28 2.21
C TYR A 255 -19.96 -8.91 1.13
N ILE A 256 -20.43 -9.99 0.50
CA ILE A 256 -19.72 -10.63 -0.61
C ILE A 256 -19.62 -9.65 -1.80
N TRP A 257 -20.72 -8.99 -2.16
CA TRP A 257 -20.73 -8.01 -3.25
C TRP A 257 -19.77 -6.84 -2.98
N ILE A 258 -19.78 -6.30 -1.75
CA ILE A 258 -18.84 -5.27 -1.29
C ILE A 258 -17.39 -5.73 -1.46
N SER A 259 -17.09 -6.97 -1.06
CA SER A 259 -15.74 -7.51 -1.13
C SER A 259 -15.26 -7.61 -2.58
N ILE A 260 -16.12 -8.07 -3.48
CA ILE A 260 -15.84 -8.14 -4.93
C ILE A 260 -15.59 -6.73 -5.49
N TYR A 261 -16.43 -5.75 -5.14
CA TYR A 261 -16.26 -4.36 -5.57
C TYR A 261 -14.92 -3.78 -5.11
N MET A 262 -14.55 -3.96 -3.85
CA MET A 262 -13.29 -3.45 -3.31
C MET A 262 -12.07 -4.09 -4.00
N ILE A 263 -12.11 -5.40 -4.26
CA ILE A 263 -11.05 -6.09 -5.02
C ILE A 263 -10.92 -5.51 -6.43
N GLN A 264 -12.03 -5.24 -7.10
CA GLN A 264 -12.04 -4.62 -8.43
C GLN A 264 -11.39 -3.24 -8.39
N VAL A 265 -11.85 -2.36 -7.49
CA VAL A 265 -11.36 -0.98 -7.37
C VAL A 265 -9.86 -0.95 -7.06
N PHE A 266 -9.40 -1.80 -6.14
CA PHE A 266 -7.98 -1.92 -5.83
C PHE A 266 -7.17 -2.43 -7.02
N SER A 267 -7.70 -3.39 -7.77
CA SER A 267 -7.07 -3.86 -9.01
C SER A 267 -6.93 -2.73 -10.02
N MET A 268 -8.00 -1.97 -10.30
CA MET A 268 -7.98 -0.82 -11.23
C MET A 268 -6.96 0.25 -10.81
N ARG A 269 -6.85 0.52 -9.49
CA ARG A 269 -5.87 1.47 -8.95
C ARG A 269 -4.44 0.96 -9.12
N LEU A 270 -4.21 -0.33 -8.85
CA LEU A 270 -2.89 -0.92 -8.99
C LEU A 270 -2.45 -0.96 -10.45
N HIS A 271 -3.37 -1.18 -11.38
CA HIS A 271 -3.11 -1.11 -12.82
C HIS A 271 -2.67 0.30 -13.23
N ASP A 272 -3.35 1.33 -12.71
CA ASP A 272 -3.01 2.73 -12.93
C ASP A 272 -1.69 3.17 -12.27
N SER A 273 -1.25 2.48 -11.22
CA SER A 273 0.07 2.69 -10.60
C SER A 273 1.20 1.89 -11.29
N GLY A 274 0.90 1.16 -12.37
CA GLY A 274 1.86 0.25 -13.02
C GLY A 274 2.35 -0.84 -12.06
N SER A 275 1.45 -1.38 -11.25
CA SER A 275 1.73 -2.39 -10.21
C SER A 275 0.71 -3.54 -10.28
N SER A 276 0.11 -3.77 -11.46
CA SER A 276 -0.83 -4.88 -11.68
C SER A 276 -0.19 -6.24 -11.37
N ALA A 277 -1.00 -7.16 -10.84
CA ALA A 277 -0.63 -8.49 -10.33
C ALA A 277 0.29 -8.57 -9.08
N LEU A 278 0.81 -7.46 -8.53
CA LEU A 278 1.50 -7.50 -7.23
C LEU A 278 0.56 -7.75 -6.04
N TRP A 279 -0.75 -7.49 -6.20
CA TRP A 279 -1.76 -7.75 -5.19
C TRP A 279 -2.12 -9.22 -5.02
N LEU A 280 -1.92 -10.07 -6.04
CA LEU A 280 -2.11 -11.52 -5.91
C LEU A 280 -1.19 -12.12 -4.85
N PHE A 281 0.02 -11.57 -4.71
CA PHE A 281 0.93 -11.90 -3.60
C PHE A 281 0.50 -11.25 -2.27
N GLY A 282 -0.19 -10.11 -2.33
CA GLY A 282 -0.67 -9.36 -1.16
C GLY A 282 -1.84 -9.97 -0.41
N LEU A 283 -2.75 -10.65 -1.10
CA LEU A 283 -3.92 -11.29 -0.48
C LEU A 283 -3.58 -12.42 0.50
N LEU A 284 -2.42 -13.05 0.35
CA LEU A 284 -2.04 -14.24 1.11
C LEU A 284 -1.08 -13.94 2.26
N ILE A 285 -0.51 -12.73 2.31
CA ILE A 285 0.57 -12.40 3.24
C ILE A 285 0.28 -11.02 3.88
N PRO A 286 -0.07 -10.95 5.17
CA PRO A 286 -0.39 -9.70 5.88
C PRO A 286 0.68 -8.59 5.71
N TYR A 287 1.95 -8.98 5.58
CA TYR A 287 3.12 -8.11 5.40
C TYR A 287 3.10 -7.28 4.11
N ILE A 288 2.47 -7.79 3.05
CA ILE A 288 2.40 -7.13 1.74
C ILE A 288 1.25 -6.11 1.72
N ASN A 289 0.28 -6.18 2.64
CA ASN A 289 -0.87 -5.26 2.67
C ASN A 289 -0.50 -3.80 2.93
N ILE A 290 0.57 -3.50 3.67
CA ILE A 290 1.00 -2.10 3.87
C ILE A 290 1.78 -1.58 2.67
N TYR A 291 2.55 -2.43 2.00
CA TYR A 291 3.13 -2.07 0.71
C TYR A 291 2.04 -1.87 -0.35
N VAL A 292 1.01 -2.73 -0.37
CA VAL A 292 -0.18 -2.56 -1.22
C VAL A 292 -0.93 -1.27 -0.84
N ALA A 293 -1.06 -0.93 0.44
CA ALA A 293 -1.62 0.34 0.88
C ALA A 293 -0.80 1.54 0.35
N TYR A 294 0.53 1.46 0.37
CA TYR A 294 1.38 2.45 -0.30
C TYR A 294 1.14 2.48 -1.82
N LEU A 295 1.03 1.34 -2.50
CA LEU A 295 0.76 1.32 -3.94
C LEU A 295 -0.62 1.91 -4.28
N LEU A 296 -1.62 1.72 -3.41
CA LEU A 296 -2.97 2.23 -3.58
C LEU A 296 -3.05 3.74 -3.29
N LEU A 297 -2.49 4.18 -2.16
CA LEU A 297 -2.69 5.51 -1.58
C LEU A 297 -1.49 6.43 -1.74
N GLY A 298 -0.28 5.88 -1.75
CA GLY A 298 0.96 6.63 -1.82
C GLY A 298 1.44 6.84 -3.25
N LYS A 299 1.68 5.76 -3.99
CA LYS A 299 2.24 5.81 -5.35
C LYS A 299 1.31 6.60 -6.28
N GLY A 300 1.87 7.49 -7.09
CA GLY A 300 1.12 8.26 -8.10
C GLY A 300 0.62 7.40 -9.27
N SER A 301 -0.18 8.00 -10.14
CA SER A 301 -0.49 7.43 -11.46
C SER A 301 0.75 7.47 -12.34
N TRP A 302 0.97 6.46 -13.18
CA TRP A 302 2.11 6.48 -14.09
C TRP A 302 1.84 7.40 -15.29
N HIS A 303 2.84 8.16 -15.69
CA HIS A 303 2.79 8.99 -16.89
C HIS A 303 4.06 8.79 -17.71
N PHE A 304 3.89 8.72 -19.02
CA PHE A 304 4.98 8.71 -19.96
C PHE A 304 5.49 10.12 -20.18
N VAL A 305 6.80 10.35 -20.05
CA VAL A 305 7.41 11.69 -20.13
C VAL A 305 7.94 11.97 -21.53
N SER A 306 8.66 11.03 -22.15
CA SER A 306 9.04 11.03 -23.57
C SER A 306 9.85 9.78 -23.97
N ASP A 307 9.87 9.47 -25.27
CA ASP A 307 10.81 8.54 -25.91
C ASP A 307 12.16 9.21 -26.24
N GLU A 308 12.10 10.52 -26.51
CA GLU A 308 13.21 11.34 -27.00
C GLU A 308 13.67 12.30 -25.91
N ILE A 309 14.59 11.84 -25.08
CA ILE A 309 15.62 12.74 -24.57
C ILE A 309 16.90 12.08 -25.01
N GLU A 310 17.49 12.57 -26.11
CA GLU A 310 18.86 12.23 -26.53
C GLU A 310 19.84 12.47 -25.37
#